data_AF-A0A3B9MWA1-F1
#
_entry.id   AF-A0A3B9MWA1-F1
#
_cell.length_a   1.000
_cell.length_b   1.000
_cell.length_c   1.000
_cell.angle_alpha   90.00
_cell.angle_beta   90.00
_cell.angle_gamma   90.00
#
_symmetry.space_group_name_H-M   'P 1'
#
loop_
_entity.id
_entity.type
_entity.pdbx_description
1 polymer ?
#
loop_
_entity_poly.entity_id
_entity_poly.type
_entity_poly.pdbx_seq_one_letter_code
_entity_poly.pdbx_strand_id
1 'polypeptide(L)'
;MNKKYVNVLALAAMILQTIAVVTGFGMVFMQKTLMPIFIGRAFEPDSPVIPPVLIFMALQLIIYIVFYCISAKDGYNFTVIVLIFLSILLAFVSVVGNVIGNIYFARMGAEKLAAYSSVSTLLSYVNTVFGAPAAPLFYIACGRRMA
;
A
#
# COMPACT_ATOMS: atom_id res chain seq x y z
N MET A 1 -17.49 -6.81 -24.99
CA MET A 1 -17.31 -7.20 -23.57
C MET A 1 -17.83 -6.08 -22.66
N ASN A 2 -18.39 -6.38 -21.49
CA ASN A 2 -19.18 -5.38 -20.73
C ASN A 2 -18.28 -4.43 -19.90
N LYS A 3 -17.97 -3.25 -20.48
CA LYS A 3 -17.18 -2.14 -19.90
C LYS A 3 -17.58 -1.80 -18.46
N LYS A 4 -18.86 -1.98 -18.11
CA LYS A 4 -19.38 -1.79 -16.75
C LYS A 4 -18.70 -2.69 -15.72
N TYR A 5 -18.41 -3.94 -16.06
CA TYR A 5 -17.76 -4.88 -15.13
C TYR A 5 -16.29 -4.53 -14.88
N VAL A 6 -15.55 -4.10 -15.92
CA VAL A 6 -14.15 -3.66 -15.77
C VAL A 6 -14.07 -2.45 -14.85
N ASN A 7 -14.97 -1.47 -15.04
CA ASN A 7 -15.00 -0.27 -14.22
C ASN A 7 -15.39 -0.57 -12.77
N VAL A 8 -16.32 -1.50 -12.53
CA VAL A 8 -16.69 -1.91 -11.16
C VAL A 8 -15.52 -2.59 -10.44
N LEU A 9 -14.80 -3.49 -11.11
CA LEU A 9 -13.63 -4.16 -10.52
C LEU A 9 -12.49 -3.17 -10.26
N ALA A 10 -12.22 -2.26 -11.21
CA ALA A 10 -11.24 -1.20 -11.05
C ALA A 10 -11.58 -0.27 -9.88
N LEU A 11 -12.85 0.12 -9.75
CA LEU A 11 -13.34 0.95 -8.66
C LEU A 11 -13.22 0.24 -7.31
N ALA A 12 -13.60 -1.03 -7.23
CA ALA A 12 -13.49 -1.82 -6.00
C ALA A 12 -12.04 -1.97 -5.54
N ALA A 13 -11.11 -2.27 -6.46
CA ALA A 13 -9.68 -2.32 -6.17
C ALA A 13 -9.16 -0.97 -5.64
N MET A 14 -9.55 0.13 -6.28
CA MET A 14 -9.17 1.48 -5.87
C MET A 14 -9.70 1.83 -4.47
N ILE A 15 -10.98 1.52 -4.18
CA ILE A 15 -11.58 1.79 -2.86
C ILE A 15 -10.86 1.01 -1.76
N LEU A 16 -10.64 -0.29 -1.96
CA LEU A 16 -9.95 -1.13 -0.99
C LEU A 16 -8.52 -0.64 -0.72
N GLN A 17 -7.78 -0.30 -1.78
CA GLN A 17 -6.43 0.25 -1.64
C GLN A 17 -6.46 1.64 -0.96
N THR A 18 -7.48 2.45 -1.20
CA THR A 18 -7.67 3.75 -0.54
C THR A 18 -7.87 3.56 0.96
N ILE A 19 -8.75 2.63 1.36
CA ILE A 19 -8.96 2.29 2.77
C ILE A 19 -7.64 1.84 3.39
N ALA A 20 -6.89 0.96 2.72
CA ALA A 20 -5.60 0.47 3.21
C ALA A 20 -4.61 1.61 3.47
N VAL A 21 -4.50 2.57 2.54
CA VAL A 21 -3.60 3.73 2.66
C VAL A 21 -4.06 4.68 3.75
N VAL A 22 -5.35 5.04 3.79
CA VAL A 22 -5.90 5.97 4.80
C VAL A 22 -5.77 5.39 6.20
N THR A 23 -6.12 4.12 6.40
CA THR A 23 -5.92 3.43 7.68
C THR A 23 -4.44 3.38 8.04
N GLY A 24 -3.56 3.12 7.07
CA GLY A 24 -2.11 3.10 7.31
C GLY A 24 -1.54 4.45 7.74
N PHE A 25 -1.94 5.55 7.11
CA PHE A 25 -1.60 6.89 7.58
C PHE A 25 -2.18 7.17 8.96
N GLY A 26 -3.43 6.79 9.21
CA GLY A 26 -4.06 6.89 10.53
C GLY A 26 -3.24 6.21 11.64
N MET A 27 -2.73 5.00 11.37
CA MET A 27 -1.87 4.27 12.31
C MET A 27 -0.54 4.98 12.57
N VAL A 28 0.07 5.60 11.55
CA VAL A 28 1.28 6.42 11.73
C VAL A 28 0.99 7.67 12.56
N PHE A 29 -0.13 8.36 12.33
CA PHE A 29 -0.50 9.53 13.15
C PHE A 29 -0.83 9.16 14.59
N MET A 30 -1.45 8.00 14.81
CA MET A 30 -1.79 7.49 16.14
C MET A 30 -0.64 6.71 16.81
N GLN A 31 0.56 6.66 16.23
CA GLN A 31 1.65 5.85 16.75
C GLN A 31 1.98 6.18 18.20
N LYS A 32 1.97 7.47 18.60
CA LYS A 32 2.25 7.90 19.98
C LYS A 32 1.23 7.31 20.97
N THR A 33 -0.02 7.24 20.56
CA THR A 33 -1.12 6.68 21.38
C THR A 33 -1.11 5.15 21.39
N LEU A 34 -0.76 4.53 20.27
CA LEU A 34 -0.80 3.08 20.09
C LEU A 34 0.44 2.38 20.67
N MET A 35 1.61 3.01 20.62
CA MET A 35 2.88 2.39 21.00
C MET A 35 2.99 1.90 22.45
N PRO A 36 2.41 2.57 23.48
CA PRO A 36 2.37 2.03 24.83
C PRO A 36 1.67 0.67 24.92
N ILE A 37 0.68 0.41 24.05
CA ILE A 37 -0.06 -0.86 23.97
C ILE A 37 0.84 -1.98 23.43
N PHE A 38 1.79 -1.66 22.54
CA PHE A 38 2.62 -2.66 21.85
C PHE A 38 3.99 -2.86 22.49
N ILE A 39 4.58 -1.81 23.07
CA ILE A 39 5.94 -1.86 23.65
C ILE A 39 5.88 -1.91 25.18
N GLY A 40 4.70 -1.74 25.80
CA GLY A 40 4.53 -1.81 27.25
C GLY A 40 5.16 -0.64 28.00
N ARG A 41 5.57 0.43 27.30
CA ARG A 41 6.14 1.65 27.87
C ARG A 41 5.80 2.86 27.01
N ALA A 42 5.76 4.03 27.64
CA ALA A 42 5.64 5.29 26.92
C ALA A 42 6.82 5.44 25.96
N PHE A 43 6.53 5.66 24.69
CA PHE A 43 7.52 5.94 23.67
C PHE A 43 7.14 7.26 23.01
N GLU A 44 7.97 8.27 23.22
CA GLU A 44 7.84 9.58 22.60
C GLU A 44 8.94 9.71 21.55
N PRO A 45 8.69 9.30 20.31
CA PRO A 45 9.64 9.59 19.27
C PRO A 45 9.56 11.08 18.94
N ASP A 46 10.73 11.73 18.85
CA ASP A 46 10.86 13.11 18.37
C ASP A 46 10.27 13.28 16.96
N SER A 47 10.22 12.20 16.17
CA SER A 47 9.65 12.20 14.82
C SER A 47 8.86 10.92 14.51
N PRO A 48 7.75 11.03 13.76
CA PRO A 48 6.95 9.89 13.39
C PRO A 48 7.74 8.88 12.54
N VAL A 49 7.70 7.61 12.92
CA VAL A 49 8.28 6.52 12.12
C VAL A 49 7.34 6.21 10.96
N ILE A 50 7.82 6.40 9.73
CA ILE A 50 7.08 6.11 8.50
C ILE A 50 7.71 4.88 7.84
N PRO A 51 7.04 3.71 7.88
CA PRO A 51 7.57 2.54 7.21
C PRO A 51 7.54 2.69 5.69
N PRO A 52 8.57 2.23 4.97
CA PRO A 52 8.58 2.23 3.52
C PRO A 52 7.34 1.57 2.90
N VAL A 53 6.80 0.52 3.56
CA VAL A 53 5.58 -0.16 3.10
C VAL A 53 4.41 0.81 2.88
N LEU A 54 4.24 1.83 3.72
CA LEU A 54 3.16 2.82 3.57
C LEU A 54 3.36 3.68 2.31
N ILE A 55 4.61 4.07 2.03
CA ILE A 55 4.96 4.83 0.83
C ILE A 55 4.63 4.00 -0.41
N PHE A 56 5.01 2.73 -0.44
CA PHE A 56 4.72 1.85 -1.56
C PHE A 56 3.24 1.55 -1.71
N MET A 57 2.48 1.38 -0.61
CA MET A 57 1.03 1.25 -0.65
C MET A 57 0.36 2.49 -1.26
N ALA A 58 0.86 3.70 -0.96
CA ALA A 58 0.37 4.95 -1.53
C ALA A 58 0.72 5.08 -3.01
N LEU A 59 1.93 4.71 -3.43
CA LEU A 59 2.31 4.67 -4.84
C LEU A 59 1.45 3.67 -5.64
N GLN A 60 1.16 2.52 -5.03
CA GLN A 60 0.26 1.51 -5.60
C GLN A 60 -1.16 2.04 -5.80
N LEU A 61 -1.67 2.85 -4.86
CA LEU A 61 -2.96 3.52 -5.00
C LEU A 61 -3.00 4.46 -6.22
N ILE A 62 -1.92 5.20 -6.48
CA ILE A 62 -1.83 6.07 -7.65
C ILE A 62 -2.01 5.26 -8.94
N ILE A 63 -1.38 4.09 -9.04
CA ILE A 63 -1.55 3.18 -10.19
C ILE A 63 -3.01 2.79 -10.36
N TYR A 64 -3.70 2.48 -9.26
CA TYR A 64 -5.10 2.02 -9.31
C TYR A 64 -6.05 3.14 -9.72
N ILE A 65 -5.81 4.37 -9.23
CA ILE A 65 -6.53 5.57 -9.66
C ILE A 65 -6.31 5.83 -11.15
N VAL A 66 -5.07 5.80 -11.61
CA VAL A 66 -4.73 6.02 -13.03
C VAL A 66 -5.41 4.98 -13.91
N PHE A 67 -5.39 3.70 -13.51
CA PHE A 67 -6.09 2.64 -14.23
C PHE A 67 -7.60 2.85 -14.27
N TYR A 68 -8.23 3.23 -13.15
CA TYR A 68 -9.66 3.54 -13.12
C TYR A 68 -10.02 4.68 -14.10
N CYS A 69 -9.24 5.77 -14.08
CA CYS A 69 -9.42 6.90 -15.01
C CYS A 69 -9.29 6.49 -16.49
N ILE A 70 -8.31 5.65 -16.82
CA ILE A 70 -8.13 5.10 -18.17
C ILE A 70 -9.30 4.19 -18.54
N SER A 71 -9.77 3.39 -17.58
CA SER A 71 -10.87 2.45 -17.79
C SER A 71 -12.18 3.16 -18.18
N ALA A 72 -12.42 4.33 -17.58
CA ALA A 72 -13.56 5.18 -17.87
C ALA A 72 -13.49 5.86 -19.26
N LYS A 73 -12.29 6.25 -19.72
CA LYS A 73 -12.07 7.11 -20.91
C LYS A 73 -11.71 6.36 -22.21
N ASP A 74 -11.96 5.05 -22.32
CA ASP A 74 -11.57 4.25 -23.50
C ASP A 74 -10.08 4.35 -23.87
N GLY A 75 -9.20 4.51 -22.87
CA GLY A 75 -7.76 4.60 -23.12
C GLY A 75 -7.12 3.30 -23.61
N TYR A 76 -5.93 3.43 -24.17
CA TYR A 76 -5.17 2.41 -24.91
C TYR A 76 -4.71 1.21 -24.06
N ASN A 77 -4.75 0.02 -24.66
CA ASN A 77 -4.31 -1.24 -24.03
C ASN A 77 -2.82 -1.24 -23.65
N PHE A 78 -1.96 -0.53 -24.39
CA PHE A 78 -0.53 -0.42 -24.07
C PHE A 78 -0.30 0.24 -22.71
N THR A 79 -1.07 1.26 -22.35
CA THR A 79 -0.95 1.92 -21.04
C THR A 79 -1.33 0.98 -19.90
N VAL A 80 -2.29 0.09 -20.10
CA VAL A 80 -2.68 -0.92 -19.10
C VAL A 80 -1.54 -1.91 -18.82
N ILE A 81 -0.84 -2.35 -19.86
CA ILE A 81 0.34 -3.22 -19.74
C ILE A 81 1.45 -2.53 -18.93
N VAL A 82 1.74 -1.27 -19.23
CA VAL A 82 2.74 -0.48 -18.49
C VAL A 82 2.37 -0.38 -17.01
N LEU A 83 1.10 -0.18 -16.67
CA LEU A 83 0.64 -0.11 -15.28
C LEU A 83 0.77 -1.45 -14.54
N ILE A 84 0.54 -2.58 -15.22
CA ILE A 84 0.80 -3.93 -14.65
C ILE A 84 2.29 -4.07 -14.30
N PHE A 85 3.18 -3.74 -15.24
CA PHE A 85 4.63 -3.83 -15.00
C PHE A 85 5.09 -2.91 -13.87
N LEU A 86 4.61 -1.66 -13.83
CA LEU A 86 4.91 -0.73 -12.75
C LEU A 86 4.42 -1.25 -11.39
N SER A 87 3.20 -1.82 -11.33
CA SER A 87 2.62 -2.42 -10.13
C SER A 87 3.48 -3.58 -9.60
N ILE A 88 3.93 -4.48 -10.49
CA ILE A 88 4.79 -5.61 -10.13
C ILE A 88 6.14 -5.10 -9.64
N LEU A 89 6.75 -4.15 -10.36
CA LEU A 89 8.03 -3.56 -9.99
C LEU A 89 7.97 -2.91 -8.60
N LEU A 90 6.91 -2.14 -8.31
CA LEU A 90 6.71 -1.53 -7.00
C LEU A 90 6.60 -2.57 -5.89
N ALA A 91 5.94 -3.71 -6.13
CA ALA A 91 5.87 -4.78 -5.16
C ALA A 91 7.27 -5.34 -4.82
N PHE A 92 8.14 -5.55 -5.82
CA PHE A 92 9.52 -5.97 -5.60
C PHE A 92 10.34 -4.92 -4.85
N VAL A 93 10.25 -3.66 -5.27
CA VAL A 93 10.98 -2.55 -4.62
C VAL A 93 10.50 -2.36 -3.18
N SER A 94 9.23 -2.63 -2.87
CA SER A 94 8.70 -2.58 -1.51
C SER A 94 9.39 -3.57 -0.56
N VAL A 95 9.65 -4.79 -1.02
CA VAL A 95 10.38 -5.80 -0.24
C VAL A 95 11.79 -5.30 0.09
N VAL A 96 12.51 -4.80 -0.91
CA VAL A 96 13.86 -4.23 -0.72
C VAL A 96 13.82 -3.02 0.20
N GLY A 97 12.82 -2.14 0.03
CA GLY A 97 12.61 -0.97 0.87
C GLY A 97 12.39 -1.32 2.34
N ASN A 98 11.67 -2.41 2.65
CA ASN A 98 11.49 -2.88 4.03
C ASN A 98 12.79 -3.43 4.64
N VAL A 99 13.64 -4.09 3.85
CA VAL A 99 14.97 -4.53 4.33
C VAL A 99 15.84 -3.32 4.65
N ILE A 100 15.89 -2.33 3.74
CA ILE A 100 16.64 -1.08 3.95
C ILE A 100 16.09 -0.32 5.17
N GLY A 101 14.76 -0.25 5.33
CA GLY A 101 14.09 0.36 6.47
C GLY A 101 14.49 -0.29 7.79
N ASN A 102 14.49 -1.62 7.86
CA ASN A 102 14.97 -2.35 9.04
C ASN A 102 16.43 -2.00 9.39
N ILE A 103 17.33 -1.98 8.40
CA ILE A 103 18.74 -1.63 8.62
C ILE A 103 18.88 -0.18 9.10
N TYR A 104 18.11 0.74 8.51
CA TYR A 104 18.12 2.15 8.89
C TYR A 104 17.66 2.35 10.34
N PHE A 105 16.50 1.81 10.71
CA PHE A 105 15.95 1.97 12.07
C PHE A 105 16.73 1.17 13.12
N ALA A 106 17.35 0.04 12.76
CA ALA A 106 18.26 -0.67 13.65
C ALA A 106 19.47 0.19 14.06
N ARG A 107 20.02 0.98 13.12
CA ARG A 107 21.11 1.92 13.40
C ARG A 107 20.70 3.09 14.30
N MET A 108 19.41 3.44 14.34
CA MET A 108 18.89 4.50 15.19
C MET A 108 18.60 4.05 16.63
N GLY A 109 18.77 2.76 16.94
CA GLY A 109 18.59 2.19 18.27
C GLY A 109 17.42 1.22 18.38
N ALA A 110 17.49 0.34 19.39
CA ALA A 110 16.53 -0.74 19.61
C ALA A 110 15.08 -0.24 19.78
N GLU A 111 14.90 0.95 20.36
CA GLU A 111 13.56 1.49 20.60
C GLU A 111 12.87 1.94 19.31
N LYS A 112 13.61 2.62 18.43
CA LYS A 112 13.11 3.03 17.10
C LYS A 112 12.89 1.81 16.19
N LEU A 113 13.73 0.78 16.30
CA LEU A 113 13.52 -0.48 15.61
C LEU A 113 12.24 -1.19 16.08
N ALA A 114 11.99 -1.24 17.39
CA ALA A 114 10.75 -1.82 17.94
C ALA A 114 9.51 -1.03 17.52
N ALA A 115 9.60 0.31 17.49
CA ALA A 115 8.57 1.20 16.95
C ALA A 115 8.26 0.87 15.49
N TYR A 116 9.31 0.84 14.67
CA TYR A 116 9.22 0.52 13.25
C TYR A 116 8.59 -0.86 13.01
N SER A 117 9.04 -1.88 13.74
CA SER A 117 8.50 -3.24 13.63
C SER A 117 7.01 -3.28 14.00
N SER A 118 6.61 -2.64 15.10
CA SER A 118 5.21 -2.59 15.54
C SER A 118 4.29 -1.93 14.51
N VAL A 119 4.68 -0.76 14.00
CA VAL A 119 3.91 -0.05 12.96
C VAL A 119 3.89 -0.85 11.65
N SER A 120 5.02 -1.46 11.27
CA SER A 120 5.09 -2.28 10.06
C SER A 120 4.21 -3.53 10.15
N THR A 121 4.10 -4.15 11.33
CA THR A 121 3.20 -5.28 11.57
C THR A 121 1.73 -4.87 11.46
N LEU A 122 1.36 -3.73 12.05
CA LEU A 122 0.00 -3.19 11.93
C LEU A 122 -0.36 -2.89 10.47
N LEU A 123 0.55 -2.24 9.73
CA LEU A 123 0.38 -2.01 8.30
C LEU A 123 0.28 -3.30 7.50
N SER A 124 0.99 -4.35 7.91
CA SER A 124 0.90 -5.67 7.27
C SER A 124 -0.51 -6.25 7.42
N TYR A 125 -1.13 -6.12 8.60
CA TYR A 125 -2.53 -6.54 8.79
C TYR A 125 -3.50 -5.73 7.93
N VAL A 126 -3.35 -4.41 7.89
CA VAL A 126 -4.17 -3.54 7.02
C VAL A 126 -4.03 -3.96 5.56
N ASN A 127 -2.80 -4.22 5.12
CA ASN A 127 -2.53 -4.66 3.76
C ASN A 127 -3.10 -6.05 3.49
N THR A 128 -3.05 -7.01 4.43
CA THR A 128 -3.68 -8.32 4.26
C THR A 128 -5.20 -8.22 4.14
N VAL A 129 -5.85 -7.35 4.91
CA VAL A 129 -7.32 -7.21 4.91
C VAL A 129 -7.81 -6.46 3.68
N PHE A 130 -7.13 -5.39 3.26
CA PHE A 130 -7.62 -4.49 2.21
C PHE A 130 -6.76 -4.52 0.94
N GLY A 131 -5.43 -4.53 1.06
CA GLY A 131 -4.53 -4.51 -0.09
C GLY A 131 -4.44 -5.85 -0.85
N ALA A 132 -4.40 -6.96 -0.14
CA ALA A 132 -4.30 -8.30 -0.73
C ALA A 132 -5.54 -8.67 -1.56
N PRO A 133 -6.77 -8.30 -1.18
CA PRO A 133 -7.93 -8.42 -2.07
C PRO A 133 -7.97 -7.37 -3.20
N ALA A 134 -7.40 -6.18 -3.00
CA ALA A 134 -7.38 -5.13 -4.03
C ALA A 134 -6.52 -5.54 -5.25
N ALA A 135 -5.38 -6.19 -5.03
CA ALA A 135 -4.47 -6.64 -6.07
C ALA A 135 -5.09 -7.58 -7.14
N PRO A 136 -5.72 -8.71 -6.79
CA PRO A 136 -6.35 -9.59 -7.77
C PRO A 136 -7.50 -8.89 -8.51
N LEU A 137 -8.29 -8.05 -7.83
CA LEU A 137 -9.34 -7.27 -8.49
C LEU A 137 -8.77 -6.34 -9.57
N PHE A 138 -7.65 -5.66 -9.26
CA PHE A 138 -6.92 -4.84 -10.22
C PHE A 138 -6.41 -5.67 -11.41
N TYR A 139 -5.70 -6.78 -11.16
CA TYR A 139 -5.16 -7.59 -12.25
C TYR A 139 -6.24 -8.23 -13.12
N ILE A 140 -7.36 -8.67 -12.54
CA ILE A 140 -8.52 -9.18 -13.30
C ILE A 140 -9.12 -8.07 -14.16
N ALA A 141 -9.27 -6.85 -13.62
CA ALA A 141 -9.80 -5.72 -14.37
C ALA A 141 -8.87 -5.35 -15.55
N CYS A 142 -7.55 -5.32 -15.32
CA CYS A 142 -6.56 -5.08 -16.37
C CYS A 142 -6.60 -6.17 -17.44
N GLY A 143 -6.57 -7.45 -17.03
CA GLY A 143 -6.61 -8.60 -17.95
C GLY A 143 -7.87 -8.61 -18.81
N ARG A 144 -9.03 -8.36 -18.19
CA ARG A 144 -10.29 -8.25 -18.93
C ARG A 144 -10.24 -7.12 -19.94
N ARG A 145 -9.70 -5.96 -19.60
CA ARG A 145 -9.65 -4.83 -20.55
C ARG A 145 -8.83 -5.12 -21.81
N MET A 146 -7.84 -6.01 -21.73
CA MET A 146 -6.98 -6.39 -22.86
C MET A 146 -7.53 -7.53 -23.72
N ALA A 147 -8.59 -8.22 -23.25
CA ALA A 147 -9.27 -9.32 -23.94
C ALA A 147 -10.49 -8.82 -24.75
#